data_AF-A0A7C0W6J4-F1
#
_entry.id   AF-A0A7C0W6J4-F1
#
_cell.length_a   1.000
_cell.length_b   1.000
_cell.length_c   1.000
_cell.angle_alpha   90.00
_cell.angle_beta   90.00
_cell.angle_gamma   90.00
#
_symmetry.space_group_name_H-M   'P 1'
#
loop_
_entity.id
_entity.type
_entity.pdbx_description
1 polymer ?
#
loop_
_entity_poly.entity_id
_entity_poly.type
_entity_poly.pdbx_seq_one_letter_code
_entity_poly.pdbx_strand_id
1 'polypeptide(L)'
;MSLVIQAVLFVGFPVAAQWGARKYKALRFLGPIVLCYLFGIALGNLVFMNTELATTFTEATVLLAIPLLLFTTDFRAWLRIARPAVISFTLAAVAVIITAATATLILAGPHDWQMAGMTVGVYTGGTPNMSAIGIALGVPDETFVLLNGADVILSGVYLLFLLSIAQRVLGKFLPAFDYSRLGDDFDDGTRNDFGWRHVLAAVGLSILSSGVAVGIVYLFVPDLPIAAVILAITTVGILASFAPKIRNFPGTFETGEFLLLVFAVAVGTLANVRRLVGAFGEVFLFVAIVLIGAILLHY
;
A
#
# COMPACT_ATOMS: atom_id res chain seq x y z
N MET A 1 23.70 -13.99 -4.38
CA MET A 1 22.69 -14.26 -5.41
C MET A 1 22.77 -13.17 -6.47
N SER A 2 22.82 -13.48 -7.77
CA SER A 2 22.94 -12.45 -8.81
C SER A 2 21.67 -11.59 -8.91
N LEU A 3 21.82 -10.35 -9.40
CA LEU A 3 20.68 -9.41 -9.59
C LEU A 3 19.61 -10.01 -10.52
N VAL A 4 20.03 -10.74 -11.54
CA VAL A 4 19.13 -11.42 -12.50
C VAL A 4 18.24 -12.44 -11.78
N ILE A 5 18.81 -13.26 -10.89
CA ILE A 5 18.03 -14.25 -10.14
C ILE A 5 17.02 -13.56 -9.23
N GLN A 6 17.41 -12.47 -8.56
CA GLN A 6 16.50 -11.70 -7.69
C GLN A 6 15.32 -11.12 -8.48
N ALA A 7 15.60 -10.50 -9.64
CA ALA A 7 14.57 -9.98 -10.54
C ALA A 7 13.62 -11.08 -11.04
N VAL A 8 14.16 -12.26 -11.40
CA VAL A 8 13.35 -13.41 -11.80
C VAL A 8 12.48 -13.91 -10.65
N LEU A 9 12.96 -13.90 -9.40
CA LEU A 9 12.15 -14.28 -8.25
C LEU A 9 11.02 -13.29 -7.99
N PHE A 10 11.26 -11.98 -8.13
CA PHE A 10 10.25 -10.94 -7.94
C PHE A 10 9.08 -11.08 -8.91
N VAL A 11 9.36 -11.42 -10.18
CA VAL A 11 8.33 -11.57 -11.21
C VAL A 11 7.76 -12.99 -11.28
N GLY A 12 8.60 -14.00 -11.08
CA GLY A 12 8.23 -15.41 -11.23
C GLY A 12 7.41 -15.96 -10.05
N PHE A 13 7.69 -15.52 -8.83
CA PHE A 13 6.97 -16.01 -7.66
C PHE A 13 5.47 -15.65 -7.65
N PRO A 14 5.04 -14.42 -8.02
CA PRO A 14 3.63 -14.10 -8.21
C PRO A 14 2.85 -15.09 -9.08
N VAL A 15 3.45 -15.55 -10.19
CA VAL A 15 2.84 -16.57 -11.06
C VAL A 15 2.64 -17.89 -10.30
N ALA A 16 3.67 -18.33 -9.58
CA ALA A 16 3.60 -19.53 -8.75
C ALA A 16 2.58 -19.40 -7.62
N ALA A 17 2.47 -18.23 -6.99
CA ALA A 17 1.51 -17.93 -5.93
C ALA A 17 0.06 -17.98 -6.45
N GLN A 18 -0.22 -17.34 -7.58
CA GLN A 18 -1.54 -17.39 -8.23
C GLN A 18 -1.91 -18.82 -8.64
N TRP A 19 -0.98 -19.55 -9.27
CA TRP A 19 -1.20 -20.94 -9.65
C TRP A 19 -1.44 -21.83 -8.43
N GLY A 20 -0.63 -21.66 -7.38
CA GLY A 20 -0.76 -22.39 -6.11
C GLY A 20 -2.08 -22.12 -5.41
N ALA A 21 -2.53 -20.86 -5.38
CA ALA A 21 -3.82 -20.47 -4.80
C ALA A 21 -5.02 -21.07 -5.56
N ARG A 22 -4.91 -21.26 -6.88
CA ARG A 22 -5.95 -21.94 -7.67
C ARG A 22 -6.01 -23.45 -7.37
N LYS A 23 -4.85 -24.08 -7.11
CA LYS A 23 -4.73 -25.54 -6.95
C LYS A 23 -4.96 -26.03 -5.52
N TYR A 24 -4.50 -25.29 -4.50
CA TYR A 24 -4.46 -25.77 -3.11
C TYR A 24 -5.34 -24.92 -2.19
N LYS A 25 -6.22 -25.58 -1.42
CA LYS A 25 -7.16 -24.91 -0.51
C LYS A 25 -6.47 -24.05 0.57
N ALA A 26 -5.33 -24.48 1.08
CA ALA A 26 -4.55 -23.73 2.07
C ALA A 26 -3.93 -22.44 1.49
N LEU A 27 -3.42 -22.51 0.26
CA LEU A 27 -2.87 -21.34 -0.45
C LEU A 27 -3.98 -20.38 -0.90
N ARG A 28 -5.13 -20.93 -1.31
CA ARG A 28 -6.34 -20.15 -1.59
C ARG A 28 -6.82 -19.39 -0.36
N PHE A 29 -6.69 -20.01 0.80
CA PHE A 29 -7.11 -19.40 2.07
C PHE A 29 -6.26 -18.17 2.42
N LEU A 30 -4.95 -18.21 2.19
CA LEU A 30 -4.06 -17.06 2.41
C LEU A 30 -4.21 -15.99 1.30
N GLY A 31 -4.49 -16.42 0.07
CA GLY A 31 -4.56 -15.54 -1.10
C GLY A 31 -3.18 -15.22 -1.70
N PRO A 32 -3.10 -14.94 -3.02
CA PRO A 32 -1.82 -14.73 -3.71
C PRO A 32 -0.96 -13.61 -3.12
N ILE A 33 -1.58 -12.51 -2.70
CA ILE A 33 -0.88 -11.34 -2.16
C ILE A 33 -0.15 -11.64 -0.85
N VAL A 34 -0.78 -12.39 0.06
CA VAL A 34 -0.17 -12.79 1.34
C VAL A 34 1.00 -13.74 1.08
N LEU A 35 0.84 -14.67 0.14
CA LEU A 35 1.93 -15.58 -0.24
C LEU A 35 3.13 -14.81 -0.77
N CYS A 36 2.92 -13.81 -1.63
CA CYS A 36 3.98 -12.94 -2.13
C CYS A 36 4.71 -12.18 -1.02
N TYR A 37 3.96 -11.59 -0.08
CA TYR A 37 4.56 -10.92 1.07
C TYR A 37 5.38 -11.87 1.95
N LEU A 38 4.80 -13.01 2.34
CA LEU A 38 5.48 -13.99 3.20
C LEU A 38 6.74 -14.53 2.54
N PHE A 39 6.67 -14.80 1.22
CA PHE A 39 7.83 -15.23 0.46
C PHE A 39 8.90 -14.13 0.40
N GLY A 40 8.51 -12.88 0.14
CA GLY A 40 9.43 -11.74 0.15
C GLY A 40 10.13 -11.59 1.51
N ILE A 41 9.37 -11.62 2.61
CA ILE A 41 9.90 -11.53 3.97
C ILE A 41 10.86 -12.69 4.24
N ALA A 42 10.48 -13.93 3.92
CA ALA A 42 11.36 -15.08 4.10
C ALA A 42 12.65 -14.92 3.28
N LEU A 43 12.54 -14.52 2.01
CA LEU A 43 13.68 -14.35 1.11
C LEU A 43 14.64 -13.27 1.61
N GLY A 44 14.13 -12.11 2.02
CA GLY A 44 14.92 -10.98 2.54
C GLY A 44 15.65 -11.24 3.85
N ASN A 45 15.20 -12.24 4.63
CA ASN A 45 15.80 -12.59 5.92
C ASN A 45 16.67 -13.86 5.86
N LEU A 46 16.52 -14.71 4.86
CA LEU A 46 17.29 -15.94 4.68
C LEU A 46 18.50 -15.76 3.75
N VAL A 47 18.38 -14.87 2.77
CA VAL A 47 19.39 -14.65 1.73
C VAL A 47 19.73 -13.17 1.64
N PHE A 48 20.98 -12.86 1.33
CA PHE A 48 21.35 -11.48 1.02
C PHE A 48 20.62 -11.00 -0.23
N MET A 49 19.79 -9.96 -0.07
CA MET A 49 19.06 -9.28 -1.13
C MET A 49 19.69 -7.92 -1.43
N ASN A 50 19.70 -7.54 -2.70
CA ASN A 50 20.11 -6.19 -3.08
C ASN A 50 18.95 -5.23 -2.80
N THR A 51 19.13 -4.34 -1.84
CA THR A 51 18.09 -3.40 -1.39
C THR A 51 17.73 -2.40 -2.48
N GLU A 52 18.69 -1.94 -3.28
CA GLU A 52 18.48 -0.99 -4.38
C GLU A 52 17.62 -1.58 -5.50
N LEU A 53 17.83 -2.86 -5.82
CA LEU A 53 17.00 -3.59 -6.77
C LEU A 53 15.57 -3.72 -6.23
N ALA A 54 15.41 -4.11 -4.97
CA ALA A 54 14.11 -4.25 -4.32
C ALA A 54 13.35 -2.91 -4.25
N THR A 55 14.02 -1.79 -3.92
CA THR A 55 13.42 -0.46 -3.95
C THR A 55 13.05 -0.04 -5.37
N THR A 56 13.92 -0.27 -6.36
CA THR A 56 13.63 0.01 -7.78
C THR A 56 12.38 -0.74 -8.25
N PHE A 57 12.27 -2.03 -7.93
CA PHE A 57 11.08 -2.83 -8.27
C PHE A 57 9.83 -2.31 -7.56
N THR A 58 9.95 -1.95 -6.28
CA THR A 58 8.85 -1.37 -5.49
C THR A 58 8.34 -0.09 -6.14
N GLU A 59 9.22 0.86 -6.43
CA GLU A 59 8.88 2.15 -7.02
C GLU A 59 8.32 1.98 -8.44
N ALA A 60 8.97 1.20 -9.29
CA ALA A 60 8.54 0.96 -10.66
C ALA A 60 7.17 0.26 -10.73
N THR A 61 6.94 -0.74 -9.87
CA THR A 61 5.65 -1.44 -9.83
C THR A 61 4.54 -0.53 -9.32
N VAL A 62 4.78 0.32 -8.32
CA VAL A 62 3.80 1.32 -7.85
C VAL A 62 3.49 2.34 -8.94
N LEU A 63 4.52 2.87 -9.60
CA LEU A 63 4.41 3.86 -10.68
C LEU A 63 3.53 3.35 -11.84
N LEU A 64 3.55 2.04 -12.10
CA LEU A 64 2.78 1.40 -13.15
C LEU A 64 1.42 0.86 -12.68
N ALA A 65 1.37 0.25 -11.50
CA ALA A 65 0.15 -0.37 -11.00
C ALA A 65 -0.94 0.67 -10.69
N ILE A 66 -0.56 1.83 -10.14
CA ILE A 66 -1.54 2.87 -9.77
C ILE A 66 -2.37 3.32 -10.98
N PRO A 67 -1.80 3.81 -12.10
CA PRO A 67 -2.59 4.18 -13.27
C PRO A 67 -3.41 3.02 -13.83
N LEU A 68 -2.82 1.84 -13.95
CA LEU A 68 -3.48 0.66 -14.52
C LEU A 68 -4.77 0.29 -13.78
N LEU A 69 -4.72 0.28 -12.45
CA LEU A 69 -5.89 0.02 -11.61
C LEU A 69 -6.89 1.17 -11.69
N LEU A 70 -6.41 2.42 -11.68
CA LEU A 70 -7.27 3.60 -11.74
C LEU A 70 -7.99 3.76 -13.09
N PHE A 71 -7.37 3.36 -14.20
CA PHE A 71 -7.99 3.39 -15.52
C PHE A 71 -9.33 2.67 -15.53
N THR A 72 -9.42 1.52 -14.88
CA THR A 72 -10.65 0.70 -14.83
C THR A 72 -11.74 1.26 -13.91
N THR A 73 -11.39 2.25 -13.09
CA THR A 73 -12.32 2.83 -12.12
C THR A 73 -13.37 3.70 -12.82
N ASP A 74 -14.65 3.35 -12.70
CA ASP A 74 -15.72 4.32 -12.95
C ASP A 74 -15.83 5.28 -11.76
N PHE A 75 -15.06 6.37 -11.82
CA PHE A 75 -14.97 7.33 -10.72
C PHE A 75 -16.32 8.00 -10.39
N ARG A 76 -17.20 8.18 -11.39
CA ARG A 76 -18.52 8.79 -11.18
C ARG A 76 -19.45 7.84 -10.44
N ALA A 77 -19.45 6.56 -10.81
CA ALA A 77 -20.18 5.53 -10.10
C ALA A 77 -19.62 5.35 -8.68
N TRP A 78 -18.29 5.28 -8.55
CA TRP A 78 -17.61 5.16 -7.27
C TRP A 78 -18.03 6.25 -6.28
N LEU A 79 -18.06 7.53 -6.69
CA LEU A 79 -18.49 8.64 -5.83
C LEU A 79 -19.91 8.50 -5.25
N ARG A 80 -20.82 7.80 -5.96
CA ARG A 80 -22.19 7.57 -5.46
C ARG A 80 -22.22 6.57 -4.30
N ILE A 81 -21.30 5.60 -4.32
CA ILE A 81 -21.23 4.49 -3.36
C ILE A 81 -20.15 4.76 -2.29
N ALA A 82 -19.23 5.70 -2.52
CA ALA A 82 -18.08 5.98 -1.66
C ALA A 82 -18.41 6.77 -0.38
N ARG A 83 -19.64 7.29 -0.20
CA ARG A 83 -19.99 8.06 1.01
C ARG A 83 -19.65 7.33 2.32
N PRO A 84 -20.04 6.05 2.52
CA PRO A 84 -19.66 5.32 3.73
C PRO A 84 -18.14 5.13 3.84
N ALA A 85 -17.43 4.95 2.73
CA ALA A 85 -15.98 4.80 2.71
C ALA A 85 -15.26 6.10 3.14
N VAL A 86 -15.70 7.26 2.65
CA VAL A 86 -15.15 8.57 3.05
C VAL A 86 -15.45 8.86 4.52
N ILE A 87 -16.65 8.55 4.99
CA ILE A 87 -17.01 8.70 6.41
C ILE A 87 -16.14 7.79 7.29
N SER A 88 -16.02 6.51 6.93
CA SER A 88 -15.16 5.57 7.66
C SER A 88 -13.70 6.02 7.67
N PHE A 89 -13.15 6.45 6.54
CA PHE A 89 -11.79 7.01 6.50
C PHE A 89 -11.63 8.23 7.40
N THR A 90 -12.62 9.12 7.41
CA THR A 90 -12.61 10.31 8.29
C THR A 90 -12.65 9.92 9.76
N LEU A 91 -13.49 8.94 10.13
CA LEU A 91 -13.53 8.40 11.49
C LEU A 91 -12.22 7.71 11.89
N ALA A 92 -11.57 7.00 10.97
CA ALA A 92 -10.25 6.42 11.19
C ALA A 92 -9.19 7.50 11.45
N ALA A 93 -9.20 8.60 10.68
CA ALA A 93 -8.31 9.73 10.90
C ALA A 93 -8.54 10.40 12.27
N VAL A 94 -9.81 10.58 12.67
CA VAL A 94 -10.17 11.09 14.01
C VAL A 94 -9.71 10.12 15.10
N ALA A 95 -9.87 8.81 14.91
CA ALA A 95 -9.42 7.81 15.86
C ALA A 95 -7.90 7.89 16.08
N VAL A 96 -7.11 8.02 15.00
CA VAL A 96 -5.66 8.24 15.07
C VAL A 96 -5.32 9.52 15.84
N ILE A 97 -6.02 10.63 15.59
CA ILE A 97 -5.78 11.89 16.31
C ILE A 97 -6.01 11.71 17.82
N ILE A 98 -7.12 11.06 18.20
CA ILE A 98 -7.47 10.82 19.59
C ILE A 98 -6.43 9.91 20.26
N THR A 99 -6.02 8.83 19.60
CA THR A 99 -5.10 7.85 20.18
C THR A 99 -3.67 8.37 20.23
N ALA A 100 -3.24 9.17 19.24
CA ALA A 100 -1.98 9.90 19.27
C ALA A 100 -1.92 10.89 20.44
N ALA A 101 -2.97 11.70 20.62
CA ALA A 101 -3.07 12.61 21.77
C ALA A 101 -3.07 11.84 23.11
N THR A 102 -3.78 10.72 23.17
CA THR A 102 -3.83 9.87 24.37
C THR A 102 -2.47 9.26 24.69
N ALA A 103 -1.75 8.75 23.68
CA ALA A 103 -0.40 8.20 23.86
C ALA A 103 0.57 9.24 24.42
N THR A 104 0.52 10.48 23.90
CA THR A 104 1.32 11.61 24.41
C THR A 104 1.04 11.90 25.88
N LEU A 105 -0.22 11.85 26.31
CA LEU A 105 -0.58 12.11 27.70
C LEU A 105 -0.18 10.97 28.65
N ILE A 106 -0.22 9.72 28.18
CA ILE A 106 0.11 8.54 29.00
C ILE A 106 1.63 8.40 29.19
N LEU A 107 2.40 8.53 28.12
CA LEU A 107 3.85 8.34 28.15
C LEU A 107 4.59 9.60 28.63
N ALA A 108 4.05 10.80 28.32
CA ALA A 108 4.53 12.09 28.80
C ALA A 108 6.04 12.34 28.60
N GLY A 109 6.62 11.74 27.56
CA GLY A 109 8.00 11.93 27.14
C GLY A 109 8.23 13.27 26.45
N PRO A 110 9.49 13.75 26.40
CA PRO A 110 9.85 15.07 25.89
C PRO A 110 9.51 15.30 24.40
N HIS A 111 9.46 14.24 23.59
CA HIS A 111 9.21 14.31 22.14
C HIS A 111 7.85 13.73 21.72
N ASP A 112 7.01 13.31 22.66
CA ASP A 112 5.81 12.54 22.37
C ASP A 112 4.75 13.31 21.58
N TRP A 113 4.70 14.64 21.74
CA TRP A 113 3.79 15.49 20.96
C TRP A 113 4.25 15.65 19.50
N GLN A 114 5.57 15.62 19.24
CA GLN A 114 6.12 15.61 17.89
C GLN A 114 5.87 14.25 17.23
N MET A 115 6.08 13.16 17.97
CA MET A 115 5.75 11.80 17.52
C MET A 115 4.24 11.65 17.24
N ALA A 116 3.37 12.29 18.03
CA ALA A 116 1.93 12.34 17.74
C ALA A 116 1.63 13.01 16.40
N GLY A 117 2.20 14.20 16.15
CA GLY A 117 2.02 14.87 14.86
C GLY A 117 2.51 14.02 13.69
N MET A 118 3.67 13.39 13.84
CA MET A 118 4.26 12.51 12.83
C MET A 118 3.45 11.23 12.57
N THR A 119 2.91 10.60 13.61
CA THR A 119 2.06 9.39 13.50
C THR A 119 0.68 9.71 12.92
N VAL A 120 0.08 10.86 13.28
CA VAL A 120 -1.09 11.37 12.56
C VAL A 120 -0.75 11.53 11.08
N GLY A 121 0.40 12.14 10.77
CA GLY A 121 0.87 12.31 9.41
C GLY A 121 1.00 10.99 8.63
N VAL A 122 1.64 9.98 9.23
CA VAL A 122 1.86 8.69 8.56
C VAL A 122 0.55 7.96 8.27
N TYR A 123 -0.42 8.00 9.18
CA TYR A 123 -1.66 7.26 8.98
C TYR A 123 -2.68 7.98 8.09
N THR A 124 -2.55 9.30 7.89
CA THR A 124 -3.39 10.03 6.95
C THR A 124 -2.75 10.22 5.56
N GLY A 125 -1.42 10.10 5.45
CA GLY A 125 -0.69 10.46 4.22
C GLY A 125 0.64 9.71 3.98
N GLY A 126 0.93 8.67 4.75
CA GLY A 126 2.13 7.83 4.60
C GLY A 126 3.43 8.48 5.08
N THR A 127 4.53 7.76 4.90
CA THR A 127 5.88 8.20 5.32
C THR A 127 6.29 9.57 4.77
N PRO A 128 5.94 9.98 3.53
CA PRO A 128 6.22 11.34 3.07
C PRO A 128 5.58 12.42 3.96
N ASN A 129 4.36 12.20 4.45
CA ASN A 129 3.67 13.13 5.34
C ASN A 129 4.28 13.12 6.75
N MET A 130 4.65 11.95 7.26
CA MET A 130 5.45 11.82 8.49
C MET A 130 6.74 12.65 8.42
N SER A 131 7.48 12.54 7.31
CA SER A 131 8.74 13.26 7.06
C SER A 131 8.54 14.76 6.99
N ALA A 132 7.51 15.23 6.26
CA ALA A 132 7.22 16.65 6.17
C ALA A 132 6.91 17.28 7.53
N ILE A 133 6.11 16.59 8.35
CA ILE A 133 5.79 17.04 9.72
C ILE A 133 7.04 16.98 10.61
N GLY A 134 7.84 15.91 10.54
CA GLY A 134 9.08 15.78 11.30
C GLY A 134 10.06 16.92 11.03
N ILE A 135 10.25 17.29 9.75
CA ILE A 135 11.07 18.44 9.35
C ILE A 135 10.48 19.75 9.89
N ALA A 136 9.18 19.96 9.70
CA ALA A 136 8.51 21.20 10.14
C ALA A 136 8.56 21.40 11.67
N LEU A 137 8.52 20.31 12.43
CA LEU A 137 8.61 20.32 13.89
C LEU A 137 10.05 20.29 14.43
N GLY A 138 11.06 20.20 13.56
CA GLY A 138 12.47 20.12 13.96
C GLY A 138 12.80 18.86 14.78
N VAL A 139 12.21 17.72 14.42
CA VAL A 139 12.41 16.46 15.13
C VAL A 139 13.83 15.93 14.87
N PRO A 140 14.57 15.48 15.91
CA PRO A 140 15.88 14.87 15.71
C PRO A 140 15.81 13.64 14.81
N ASP A 141 16.79 13.47 13.91
CA ASP A 141 16.87 12.33 12.97
C ASP A 141 16.80 10.98 13.68
N GLU A 142 17.41 10.85 14.85
CA GLU A 142 17.35 9.63 15.66
C GLU A 142 15.91 9.27 16.05
N THR A 143 15.12 10.25 16.49
CA THR A 143 13.70 10.07 16.83
C THR A 143 12.90 9.72 15.57
N PHE A 144 13.18 10.37 14.44
CA PHE A 144 12.53 10.05 13.16
C PHE A 144 12.79 8.59 12.76
N VAL A 145 14.04 8.15 12.79
CA VAL A 145 14.45 6.80 12.39
C VAL A 145 13.83 5.74 13.30
N LEU A 146 13.81 5.98 14.62
CA LEU A 146 13.19 5.07 15.58
C LEU A 146 11.67 5.00 15.36
N LEU A 147 11.00 6.14 15.19
CA LEU A 147 9.55 6.20 14.99
C LEU A 147 9.13 5.52 13.68
N ASN A 148 9.81 5.86 12.59
CA ASN A 148 9.55 5.25 11.29
C ASN A 148 9.83 3.74 11.31
N GLY A 149 10.92 3.32 11.97
CA GLY A 149 11.24 1.91 12.15
C GLY A 149 10.11 1.17 12.88
N ALA A 150 9.66 1.70 14.03
CA ALA A 150 8.56 1.12 14.80
C ALA A 150 7.23 1.08 14.01
N ASP A 151 6.92 2.13 13.25
CA ASP A 151 5.73 2.17 12.40
C ASP A 151 5.76 1.13 11.29
N VAL A 152 6.85 1.05 10.51
CA VAL A 152 7.00 0.07 9.42
C VAL A 152 6.81 -1.35 9.95
N ILE A 153 7.33 -1.63 11.14
CA ILE A 153 7.17 -2.89 11.85
C ILE A 153 5.70 -3.19 12.15
N LEU A 154 5.06 -2.30 12.91
CA LEU A 154 3.71 -2.52 13.42
C LEU A 154 2.67 -2.49 12.30
N SER A 155 2.82 -1.57 11.35
CA SER A 155 2.00 -1.50 10.13
C SER A 155 2.18 -2.73 9.25
N GLY A 156 3.38 -3.32 9.19
CA GLY A 156 3.61 -4.60 8.50
C GLY A 156 2.85 -5.76 9.15
N VAL A 157 2.88 -5.85 10.48
CA VAL A 157 2.09 -6.85 11.23
C VAL A 157 0.59 -6.63 11.02
N TYR A 158 0.13 -5.38 11.10
CA TYR A 158 -1.27 -5.02 10.85
C TYR A 158 -1.72 -5.35 9.42
N LEU A 159 -0.88 -5.09 8.42
CA LEU A 159 -1.15 -5.47 7.03
C LEU A 159 -1.30 -6.98 6.88
N LEU A 160 -0.40 -7.76 7.49
CA LEU A 160 -0.53 -9.23 7.48
C LEU A 160 -1.81 -9.70 8.17
N PHE A 161 -2.20 -9.07 9.29
CA PHE A 161 -3.47 -9.33 9.95
C PHE A 161 -4.67 -9.04 9.04
N LEU A 162 -4.70 -7.87 8.39
CA LEU A 162 -5.74 -7.45 7.46
C LEU A 162 -5.93 -8.44 6.32
N LEU A 163 -4.82 -8.85 5.70
CA LEU A 163 -4.86 -9.72 4.52
C LEU A 163 -5.15 -11.19 4.85
N SER A 164 -5.07 -11.62 6.11
CA SER A 164 -5.21 -13.04 6.49
C SER A 164 -6.43 -13.35 7.35
N ILE A 165 -6.56 -12.70 8.51
CA ILE A 165 -7.48 -13.11 9.57
C ILE A 165 -8.55 -12.05 9.82
N ALA A 166 -8.30 -10.77 9.48
CA ALA A 166 -9.18 -9.67 9.82
C ALA A 166 -10.61 -9.88 9.33
N GLN A 167 -10.84 -10.28 8.07
CA GLN A 167 -12.19 -10.52 7.56
C GLN A 167 -12.99 -11.52 8.42
N ARG A 168 -12.32 -12.56 8.96
CA ARG A 168 -12.95 -13.59 9.81
C ARG A 168 -13.27 -13.10 11.20
N VAL A 169 -12.43 -12.22 11.74
CA VAL A 169 -12.61 -11.64 13.09
C VAL A 169 -13.66 -10.54 13.03
N LEU A 170 -13.46 -9.58 12.14
CA LEU A 170 -14.35 -8.43 11.94
C LEU A 170 -15.74 -8.84 11.47
N GLY A 171 -15.84 -9.85 10.59
CA GLY A 171 -17.13 -10.37 10.12
C GLY A 171 -17.98 -11.08 11.18
N LYS A 172 -17.49 -11.27 12.41
CA LYS A 172 -18.32 -11.74 13.54
C LYS A 172 -19.21 -10.66 14.14
N PHE A 173 -18.83 -9.39 13.99
CA PHE A 173 -19.52 -8.26 14.62
C PHE A 173 -19.90 -7.17 13.63
N LEU A 174 -19.20 -7.04 12.50
CA LEU A 174 -19.60 -6.18 11.39
C LEU A 174 -20.50 -6.94 10.40
N PRO A 175 -21.52 -6.28 9.84
CA PRO A 175 -22.36 -6.87 8.82
C PRO A 175 -21.55 -7.22 7.56
N ALA A 176 -21.91 -8.32 6.91
CA ALA A 176 -21.35 -8.66 5.62
C ALA A 176 -21.67 -7.58 4.59
N PHE A 177 -20.73 -7.32 3.67
CA PHE A 177 -20.96 -6.36 2.60
C PHE A 177 -22.13 -6.82 1.72
N ASP A 178 -23.07 -5.91 1.48
CA ASP A 178 -24.24 -6.17 0.65
C ASP A 178 -23.88 -6.01 -0.83
N TYR A 179 -23.52 -7.14 -1.46
CA TYR A 179 -23.16 -7.19 -2.87
C TYR A 179 -24.31 -6.80 -3.81
N SER A 180 -25.57 -6.78 -3.36
CA SER A 180 -26.71 -6.33 -4.19
C SER A 180 -26.63 -4.84 -4.54
N ARG A 181 -25.87 -4.06 -3.76
CA ARG A 181 -25.63 -2.62 -3.99
C ARG A 181 -24.65 -2.34 -5.13
N LEU A 182 -23.93 -3.35 -5.59
CA LEU A 182 -22.95 -3.22 -6.68
C LEU A 182 -23.65 -3.14 -8.05
N GLY A 183 -24.92 -3.58 -8.16
CA GLY A 183 -25.63 -3.68 -9.44
C GLY A 183 -25.02 -4.76 -10.35
N ASP A 184 -25.76 -5.15 -11.39
CA ASP A 184 -25.32 -6.17 -12.36
C ASP A 184 -24.07 -5.75 -13.19
N ASP A 185 -23.59 -4.51 -13.03
CA ASP A 185 -22.43 -3.96 -13.75
C ASP A 185 -21.08 -4.20 -13.06
N PHE A 186 -21.04 -4.85 -11.89
CA PHE A 186 -19.78 -5.39 -11.34
C PHE A 186 -19.43 -6.71 -12.06
N ASP A 187 -19.02 -6.57 -13.31
CA ASP A 187 -18.26 -7.59 -14.01
C ASP A 187 -16.93 -7.71 -13.28
N ASP A 188 -16.69 -8.85 -12.62
CA ASP A 188 -15.42 -9.17 -11.98
C ASP A 188 -14.37 -9.03 -13.09
N GLY A 189 -13.54 -7.96 -13.04
CA GLY A 189 -12.82 -7.36 -14.17
C GLY A 189 -11.88 -8.28 -14.96
N THR A 190 -11.88 -9.57 -14.63
CA THR A 190 -11.41 -10.73 -15.38
C THR A 190 -12.06 -10.86 -16.76
N ARG A 191 -11.64 -10.02 -17.71
CA ARG A 191 -11.88 -10.31 -19.12
C ARG A 191 -10.87 -11.37 -19.55
N ASN A 192 -11.28 -12.64 -19.56
CA ASN A 192 -10.37 -13.76 -19.84
C ASN A 192 -9.72 -13.77 -21.24
N ASP A 193 -10.13 -12.89 -22.17
CA ASP A 193 -9.59 -12.81 -23.52
C ASP A 193 -8.72 -11.56 -23.73
N PHE A 194 -7.52 -11.53 -23.16
CA PHE A 194 -6.46 -10.58 -23.58
C PHE A 194 -5.11 -11.26 -23.77
N GLY A 195 -4.51 -11.07 -24.95
CA GLY A 195 -3.14 -11.51 -25.22
C GLY A 195 -2.06 -10.54 -24.73
N TRP A 196 -0.80 -10.98 -24.78
CA TRP A 196 0.41 -10.21 -24.38
C TRP A 196 0.51 -8.82 -25.04
N ARG A 197 -0.07 -8.62 -26.23
CA ARG A 197 -0.13 -7.31 -26.90
C ARG A 197 -0.94 -6.29 -26.10
N HIS A 198 -2.03 -6.72 -25.46
CA HIS A 198 -2.83 -5.85 -24.60
C HIS A 198 -2.08 -5.51 -23.32
N VAL A 199 -1.35 -6.46 -22.75
CA VAL A 199 -0.46 -6.21 -21.59
C VAL A 199 0.57 -5.14 -21.94
N LEU A 200 1.28 -5.28 -23.06
CA LEU A 200 2.26 -4.28 -23.49
C LEU A 200 1.63 -2.91 -23.76
N ALA A 201 0.44 -2.87 -24.36
CA ALA A 201 -0.27 -1.63 -24.61
C ALA A 201 -0.75 -0.96 -23.31
N ALA A 202 -1.25 -1.75 -22.35
CA ALA A 202 -1.65 -1.28 -21.02
C ALA A 202 -0.45 -0.72 -20.24
N VAL A 203 0.67 -1.45 -20.22
CA VAL A 203 1.92 -0.96 -19.63
C VAL A 203 2.39 0.32 -20.34
N GLY A 204 2.34 0.37 -21.67
CA GLY A 204 2.68 1.56 -22.44
C GLY A 204 1.80 2.76 -22.09
N LEU A 205 0.48 2.54 -21.93
CA LEU A 205 -0.46 3.58 -21.50
C LEU A 205 -0.13 4.07 -20.08
N SER A 206 0.23 3.16 -19.18
CA SER A 206 0.65 3.50 -17.82
C SER A 206 1.96 4.28 -17.78
N ILE A 207 2.96 3.89 -18.58
CA ILE A 207 4.21 4.63 -18.70
C ILE A 207 3.94 6.04 -19.21
N LEU A 208 3.08 6.17 -20.23
CA LEU A 208 2.70 7.46 -20.78
C LEU A 208 2.00 8.33 -19.72
N SER A 209 1.01 7.79 -19.00
CA SER A 209 0.32 8.55 -17.94
C SER A 209 1.26 8.97 -16.81
N SER A 210 2.15 8.08 -16.39
CA SER A 210 3.11 8.38 -15.33
C SER A 210 4.15 9.39 -15.78
N GLY A 211 4.61 9.33 -17.03
CA GLY A 211 5.48 10.33 -17.63
C GLY A 211 4.83 11.71 -17.71
N VAL A 212 3.54 11.78 -18.10
CA VAL A 212 2.77 13.04 -18.09
C VAL A 212 2.66 13.58 -16.66
N ALA A 213 2.33 12.73 -15.68
CA ALA A 213 2.21 13.15 -14.29
C ALA A 213 3.53 13.68 -13.71
N VAL A 214 4.64 12.95 -13.91
CA VAL A 214 5.98 13.39 -13.50
C VAL A 214 6.36 14.69 -14.20
N GLY A 215 6.09 14.81 -15.50
CA GLY A 215 6.33 16.04 -16.27
C GLY A 215 5.56 17.23 -15.71
N ILE A 216 4.29 17.04 -15.33
CA ILE A 216 3.48 18.08 -14.66
C ILE A 216 4.14 18.49 -13.35
N VAL A 217 4.50 17.54 -12.47
CA VAL A 217 5.13 17.87 -11.18
C VAL A 217 6.44 18.61 -11.39
N TYR A 218 7.29 18.15 -12.31
CA TYR A 218 8.59 18.76 -12.60
C TYR A 218 8.47 20.23 -13.01
N LEU A 219 7.42 20.60 -13.74
CA LEU A 219 7.17 21.99 -14.15
C LEU A 219 6.89 22.93 -12.97
N PHE A 220 6.34 22.42 -11.86
CA PHE A 220 5.99 23.23 -10.69
C PHE A 220 6.96 23.05 -9.51
N VAL A 221 7.50 21.84 -9.33
CA VAL A 221 8.36 21.44 -8.22
C VAL A 221 9.52 20.60 -8.80
N PRO A 222 10.67 21.23 -9.09
CA PRO A 222 11.82 20.55 -9.71
C PRO A 222 12.36 19.37 -8.91
N ASP A 223 12.22 19.40 -7.58
CA ASP A 223 12.70 18.36 -6.66
C ASP A 223 11.85 17.07 -6.68
N LEU A 224 10.74 17.05 -7.44
CA LEU A 224 9.89 15.87 -7.64
C LEU A 224 9.57 15.09 -6.35
N PRO A 225 9.03 15.73 -5.29
CA PRO A 225 8.74 15.03 -4.05
C PRO A 225 7.76 13.88 -4.31
N ILE A 226 8.07 12.70 -3.80
CA ILE A 226 7.35 11.44 -4.07
C ILE A 226 5.84 11.59 -3.84
N ALA A 227 5.42 12.31 -2.79
CA ALA A 227 4.02 12.58 -2.52
C ALA A 227 3.33 13.35 -3.66
N ALA A 228 3.97 14.39 -4.20
CA ALA A 228 3.42 15.14 -5.33
C ALA A 228 3.37 14.28 -6.60
N VAL A 229 4.39 13.46 -6.83
CA VAL A 229 4.42 12.51 -7.96
C VAL A 229 3.26 11.51 -7.86
N ILE A 230 3.05 10.87 -6.71
CA ILE A 230 1.93 9.94 -6.49
C ILE A 230 0.58 10.64 -6.66
N LEU A 231 0.42 11.85 -6.10
CA LEU A 231 -0.81 12.64 -6.27
C LEU A 231 -1.07 13.00 -7.74
N ALA A 232 -0.04 13.36 -8.50
CA ALA A 232 -0.19 13.66 -9.91
C ALA A 232 -0.54 12.40 -10.71
N ILE A 233 0.12 11.27 -10.43
CA ILE A 233 -0.12 10.00 -11.13
C ILE A 233 -1.55 9.51 -10.86
N THR A 234 -1.99 9.55 -9.60
CA THR A 234 -3.36 9.20 -9.23
C THR A 234 -4.37 10.12 -9.90
N THR A 235 -4.11 11.43 -9.93
CA THR A 235 -4.96 12.42 -10.60
C THR A 235 -5.06 12.14 -12.10
N VAL A 236 -3.92 11.95 -12.79
CA VAL A 236 -3.90 11.63 -14.23
C VAL A 236 -4.57 10.28 -14.50
N GLY A 237 -4.35 9.27 -13.66
CA GLY A 237 -5.00 7.96 -13.75
C GLY A 237 -6.52 8.05 -13.64
N ILE A 238 -7.04 8.80 -12.67
CA ILE A 238 -8.47 9.07 -12.51
C ILE A 238 -9.01 9.87 -13.69
N LEU A 239 -8.31 10.91 -14.15
CA LEU A 239 -8.72 11.70 -15.31
C LEU A 239 -8.82 10.84 -16.58
N ALA A 240 -7.86 9.94 -16.78
CA ALA A 240 -7.87 8.99 -17.88
C ALA A 240 -9.05 7.98 -17.78
N SER A 241 -9.50 7.64 -16.57
CA SER A 241 -10.63 6.72 -16.35
C SER A 241 -11.97 7.26 -16.83
N PHE A 242 -12.10 8.59 -17.01
CA PHE A 242 -13.29 9.19 -17.63
C PHE A 242 -13.41 8.91 -19.13
N ALA A 243 -12.34 8.48 -19.80
CA ALA A 243 -12.39 8.06 -21.20
C ALA A 243 -12.79 6.58 -21.28
N PRO A 244 -13.98 6.23 -21.84
CA PRO A 244 -14.46 4.84 -21.87
C PRO A 244 -13.52 3.88 -22.61
N LYS A 245 -12.76 4.39 -23.58
CA LYS A 245 -11.74 3.60 -24.32
C LYS A 245 -10.57 3.14 -23.45
N ILE A 246 -10.15 3.98 -22.50
CA ILE A 246 -9.09 3.66 -21.54
C ILE A 246 -9.65 2.74 -20.45
N ARG A 247 -10.83 3.10 -19.93
CA ARG A 247 -11.48 2.35 -18.86
C ARG A 247 -11.79 0.91 -19.22
N ASN A 248 -12.27 0.69 -20.43
CA ASN A 248 -12.65 -0.63 -20.91
C ASN A 248 -11.51 -1.34 -21.66
N PHE A 249 -10.27 -0.81 -21.61
CA PHE A 249 -9.14 -1.40 -22.31
C PHE A 249 -8.80 -2.77 -21.71
N PRO A 250 -8.72 -3.85 -22.51
CA PRO A 250 -8.48 -5.19 -21.99
C PRO A 250 -7.12 -5.33 -21.28
N GLY A 251 -7.09 -6.04 -20.15
CA GLY A 251 -5.85 -6.40 -19.46
C GLY A 251 -5.25 -5.31 -18.58
N THR A 252 -5.85 -4.12 -18.45
CA THR A 252 -5.35 -3.07 -17.55
C THR A 252 -5.43 -3.48 -16.08
N PHE A 253 -6.59 -3.99 -15.64
CA PHE A 253 -6.81 -4.42 -14.27
C PHE A 253 -5.87 -5.57 -13.89
N GLU A 254 -5.84 -6.64 -14.69
CA GLU A 254 -5.07 -7.85 -14.42
C GLU A 254 -3.55 -7.57 -14.44
N THR A 255 -3.10 -6.67 -15.33
CA THR A 255 -1.70 -6.24 -15.34
C THR A 255 -1.38 -5.43 -14.08
N GLY A 256 -2.25 -4.51 -13.68
CA GLY A 256 -2.10 -3.74 -12.43
C GLY A 256 -2.07 -4.64 -11.20
N GLU A 257 -2.99 -5.60 -11.11
CA GLU A 257 -3.05 -6.59 -10.02
C GLU A 257 -1.78 -7.44 -9.97
N PHE A 258 -1.30 -7.92 -11.12
CA PHE A 258 -0.05 -8.68 -11.18
C PHE A 258 1.15 -7.86 -10.69
N LEU A 259 1.25 -6.58 -11.09
CA LEU A 259 2.29 -5.69 -10.62
C LEU A 259 2.22 -5.44 -9.10
N LEU A 260 1.02 -5.42 -8.50
CA LEU A 260 0.87 -5.38 -7.04
C LEU A 260 1.43 -6.64 -6.36
N LEU A 261 1.35 -7.81 -7.00
CA LEU A 261 1.97 -9.02 -6.48
C LEU A 261 3.50 -8.97 -6.57
N VAL A 262 4.06 -8.41 -7.65
CA VAL A 262 5.51 -8.17 -7.79
C VAL A 262 5.98 -7.20 -6.71
N PHE A 263 5.25 -6.11 -6.51
CA PHE A 263 5.45 -5.16 -5.42
C PHE A 263 5.49 -5.87 -4.06
N ALA A 264 4.51 -6.72 -3.76
CA ALA A 264 4.42 -7.43 -2.48
C ALA A 264 5.66 -8.31 -2.21
N VAL A 265 6.20 -8.98 -3.23
CA VAL A 265 7.46 -9.73 -3.08
C VAL A 265 8.63 -8.77 -2.81
N ALA A 266 8.81 -7.75 -3.65
CA ALA A 266 9.94 -6.82 -3.56
C ALA A 266 9.96 -6.08 -2.21
N VAL A 267 8.84 -5.50 -1.80
CA VAL A 267 8.69 -4.84 -0.49
C VAL A 267 8.88 -5.81 0.66
N GLY A 268 8.35 -7.03 0.54
CA GLY A 268 8.57 -8.08 1.54
C GLY A 268 10.06 -8.32 1.79
N THR A 269 10.91 -8.27 0.77
CA THR A 269 12.36 -8.48 0.93
C THR A 269 13.08 -7.36 1.69
N LEU A 270 12.48 -6.17 1.76
CA LEU A 270 13.01 -5.04 2.53
C LEU A 270 12.70 -5.18 4.03
N ALA A 271 11.75 -6.04 4.42
CA ALA A 271 11.40 -6.26 5.81
C ALA A 271 12.51 -7.01 6.55
N ASN A 272 13.01 -6.43 7.65
CA ASN A 272 14.09 -7.01 8.45
C ASN A 272 13.58 -7.49 9.82
N VAL A 273 13.43 -8.81 9.99
CA VAL A 273 12.86 -9.44 11.20
C VAL A 273 13.75 -9.28 12.43
N ARG A 274 15.05 -9.07 12.26
CA ARG A 274 15.95 -8.80 13.39
C ARG A 274 15.83 -7.37 13.91
N ARG A 275 15.68 -6.40 13.01
CA ARG A 275 15.38 -5.00 13.39
C ARG A 275 14.00 -4.89 14.04
N LEU A 276 13.03 -5.66 13.55
CA LEU A 276 11.70 -5.89 14.12
C LEU A 276 11.74 -6.23 15.62
N VAL A 277 12.69 -7.07 16.05
CA VAL A 277 12.82 -7.54 17.45
C VAL A 277 13.77 -6.66 18.29
N GLY A 278 14.67 -5.89 17.66
CA GLY A 278 15.62 -5.02 18.38
C GLY A 278 15.06 -3.65 18.78
N ALA A 279 13.92 -3.24 18.22
CA ALA A 279 13.36 -1.89 18.37
C ALA A 279 12.44 -1.68 19.58
N PHE A 280 12.35 -2.65 20.52
CA PHE A 280 11.48 -2.52 21.69
C PHE A 280 12.00 -1.43 22.64
N GLY A 281 11.38 -0.26 22.60
CA GLY A 281 11.63 0.88 23.48
C GLY A 281 10.38 1.76 23.62
N GLU A 282 10.52 2.92 24.25
CA GLU A 282 9.40 3.85 24.49
C GLU A 282 8.72 4.30 23.19
N VAL A 283 9.50 4.54 22.12
CA VAL A 283 8.98 4.90 20.79
C VAL A 283 8.13 3.77 20.19
N PHE A 284 8.53 2.51 20.37
CA PHE A 284 7.75 1.37 19.91
C PHE A 284 6.41 1.26 20.64
N LEU A 285 6.44 1.43 21.96
CA LEU A 285 5.23 1.44 22.78
C LEU A 285 4.29 2.59 22.37
N PHE A 286 4.84 3.78 22.11
CA PHE A 286 4.08 4.92 21.61
C PHE A 286 3.33 4.54 20.32
N VAL A 287 4.03 4.06 19.29
CA VAL A 287 3.41 3.68 18.01
C VAL A 287 2.39 2.55 18.19
N ALA A 288 2.68 1.57 19.05
CA ALA A 288 1.75 0.48 19.34
C ALA A 288 0.45 0.98 19.97
N ILE A 289 0.52 1.92 20.92
CA ILE A 289 -0.67 2.53 21.54
C ILE A 289 -1.47 3.30 20.49
N VAL A 290 -0.80 4.10 19.64
CA VAL A 290 -1.50 4.89 18.60
C VAL A 290 -2.19 3.96 17.60
N LEU A 291 -1.47 2.99 17.04
CA LEU A 291 -1.98 2.10 15.99
C LEU A 291 -3.08 1.18 16.53
N ILE A 292 -2.81 0.44 17.60
CA ILE A 292 -3.79 -0.49 18.18
C ILE A 292 -4.99 0.28 18.73
N GLY A 293 -4.74 1.41 19.40
CA GLY A 293 -5.81 2.29 19.88
C GLY A 293 -6.68 2.81 18.74
N ALA A 294 -6.09 3.24 17.62
CA ALA A 294 -6.86 3.72 16.47
C ALA A 294 -7.70 2.61 15.84
N ILE A 295 -7.15 1.40 15.73
CA ILE A 295 -7.90 0.22 15.26
C ILE A 295 -9.08 -0.07 16.19
N LEU A 296 -8.86 -0.14 17.50
CA LEU A 296 -9.91 -0.45 18.48
C LEU A 296 -10.97 0.66 18.59
N LEU A 297 -10.59 1.91 18.36
CA LEU A 297 -11.51 3.04 18.43
C LEU A 297 -12.34 3.21 17.15
N HIS A 298 -11.80 2.81 15.99
CA HIS A 298 -12.46 2.95 14.69
C HIS A 298 -13.40 1.78 14.35
N TYR A 299 -12.99 0.53 14.62
CA TYR A 299 -13.76 -0.68 14.30
C TYR A 299 -14.83 -0.99 15.36
#